data_AF-A0A1F8BX64-F1
#
_entry.id   AF-A0A1F8BX64-F1
#
_cell.length_a   1.000
_cell.length_b   1.000
_cell.length_c   1.000
_cell.angle_alpha   90.00
_cell.angle_beta   90.00
_cell.angle_gamma   90.00
#
_symmetry.space_group_name_H-M   'P 1'
#
loop_
_entity.id
_entity.type
_entity.pdbx_description
1 polymer ?
#
loop_
_entity_poly.entity_id
_entity_poly.type
_entity_poly.pdbx_seq_one_letter_code
_entity_poly.pdbx_strand_id
1 'polypeptide(L)'
;MAIEFVKVQQPKTDLRKEEPPMVDVKVANPITYLKSWWKKIIGNEGMELRIRIKPLTAIAISLIVVTVAFGIGKFVLPFKIPFFEYSSKYEPSPTPDITYEAGFIGTMRVSGAKYFLFTSASESINLQVPERVDLSKLIGLRVFATGRFNSITNTLLVANAKDLEILAASPSPIPTTTPGPTSSATPEITPTPESTSSASPSPTP
;
A
#
# COMPACT_ATOMS: atom_id res chain seq x y z
N MET A 1 -32.46 -49.40 21.76
CA MET A 1 -31.08 -49.58 22.29
C MET A 1 -30.13 -49.55 21.11
N ALA A 2 -29.39 -48.47 20.94
CA ALA A 2 -28.41 -48.32 19.86
C ALA A 2 -27.02 -48.71 20.39
N ILE A 3 -26.29 -49.53 19.65
CA ILE A 3 -24.93 -49.97 19.98
C ILE A 3 -23.97 -49.03 19.26
N GLU A 4 -23.17 -48.29 20.03
CA GLU A 4 -22.17 -47.35 19.53
C GLU A 4 -20.84 -48.09 19.28
N PHE A 5 -20.35 -48.06 18.04
CA PHE A 5 -19.09 -48.68 17.66
C PHE A 5 -17.91 -47.75 17.95
N VAL A 6 -17.11 -48.08 18.97
CA VAL A 6 -15.82 -47.42 19.25
C VAL A 6 -14.79 -47.86 18.22
N LYS A 7 -14.35 -46.92 17.38
CA LYS A 7 -13.35 -47.15 16.33
C LYS A 7 -11.95 -46.87 16.89
N VAL A 8 -11.25 -47.92 17.32
CA VAL A 8 -9.85 -47.82 17.77
C VAL A 8 -8.94 -47.70 16.54
N GLN A 9 -8.48 -46.48 16.23
CA GLN A 9 -7.39 -46.28 15.29
C GLN A 9 -6.06 -46.47 16.02
N GLN A 10 -5.28 -47.48 15.65
CA GLN A 10 -3.90 -47.59 16.12
C GLN A 10 -2.99 -46.67 15.29
N PRO A 11 -2.11 -45.87 15.93
CA PRO A 11 -1.15 -45.05 15.21
C PRO A 11 -0.14 -45.93 14.50
N LYS A 12 0.00 -45.75 13.18
CA LYS A 12 0.98 -46.46 12.35
C LYS A 12 2.38 -45.94 12.69
N THR A 13 3.21 -46.77 13.31
CA THR A 13 4.62 -46.46 13.62
C THR A 13 5.42 -46.36 12.31
N ASP A 14 5.91 -45.16 12.00
CA ASP A 14 6.72 -44.88 10.81
C ASP A 14 8.18 -45.33 11.05
N LEU A 15 8.53 -46.50 10.51
CA LEU A 15 9.83 -47.17 10.65
C LEU A 15 11.00 -46.46 9.90
N ARG A 16 10.76 -45.32 9.24
CA ARG A 16 11.79 -44.59 8.48
C ARG A 16 12.70 -43.68 9.32
N LYS A 17 12.66 -43.79 10.66
CA LYS A 17 13.40 -42.91 11.58
C LYS A 17 14.56 -43.57 12.34
N GLU A 18 14.87 -44.84 12.08
CA GLU A 18 15.86 -45.59 12.87
C GLU A 18 17.27 -45.71 12.26
N GLU A 19 17.54 -45.17 11.08
CA GLU A 19 18.90 -45.20 10.53
C GLU A 19 19.65 -43.89 10.85
N PRO A 20 20.67 -43.92 11.73
CA PRO A 20 21.47 -42.73 12.02
C PRO A 20 22.28 -42.35 10.78
N PRO A 21 22.31 -41.05 10.39
CA PRO A 21 23.01 -40.63 9.19
C PRO A 21 24.52 -40.87 9.31
N MET A 22 25.13 -41.51 8.30
CA MET A 22 26.57 -41.84 8.26
C MET A 22 27.51 -40.63 8.23
N VAL A 23 26.99 -39.41 8.03
CA VAL A 23 27.78 -38.18 8.05
C VAL A 23 26.99 -37.07 8.75
N ASP A 24 27.31 -36.81 10.02
CA ASP A 24 26.83 -35.65 10.76
C ASP A 24 27.66 -34.42 10.37
N VAL A 25 27.25 -33.73 9.31
CA VAL A 25 27.85 -32.44 8.95
C VAL A 25 27.32 -31.40 9.94
N LYS A 26 28.00 -31.27 11.08
CA LYS A 26 27.83 -30.11 11.98
C LYS A 26 28.29 -28.86 11.25
N VAL A 27 27.37 -28.24 10.52
CA VAL A 27 27.53 -26.87 10.05
C VAL A 27 27.56 -26.00 11.30
N ALA A 28 28.75 -25.63 11.74
CA ALA A 28 28.95 -24.68 12.83
C ALA A 28 28.40 -23.32 12.39
N ASN A 29 27.10 -23.10 12.62
CA ASN A 29 26.45 -21.85 12.33
C ASN A 29 27.11 -20.76 13.21
N PRO A 30 27.79 -19.75 12.64
CA PRO A 30 28.50 -18.75 13.43
C PRO A 30 27.56 -17.97 14.37
N ILE A 31 26.27 -17.91 14.02
CA ILE A 31 25.24 -17.23 14.82
C ILE A 31 25.00 -17.97 16.14
N THR A 32 25.09 -19.31 16.18
CA THR A 32 24.87 -20.07 17.43
C THR A 32 26.03 -19.91 18.39
N TYR A 33 27.27 -19.77 17.89
CA TYR A 33 28.43 -19.42 18.70
C TYR A 33 28.32 -18.02 19.30
N LEU A 34 27.91 -17.04 18.49
CA LEU A 34 27.73 -15.66 18.96
C LEU A 34 26.63 -15.56 20.03
N LYS A 35 25.52 -16.28 19.82
CA LYS A 35 24.43 -16.38 20.80
C LYS A 35 24.87 -17.05 22.10
N SER A 36 25.67 -18.12 22.00
CA SER A 36 26.20 -18.83 23.17
C SER A 36 27.21 -17.98 23.94
N TRP A 37 28.07 -17.25 23.22
CA TRP A 37 29.02 -16.29 23.78
C TRP A 37 28.30 -15.14 24.51
N TRP A 38 27.28 -14.54 23.89
CA TRP A 38 26.45 -13.52 24.54
C TRP A 38 25.72 -14.03 25.79
N LYS A 39 25.21 -15.27 25.74
CA LYS A 39 24.55 -15.90 26.89
C LYS A 39 25.52 -16.12 28.06
N LYS A 40 26.79 -16.43 27.78
CA LYS A 40 27.85 -16.51 28.80
C LYS A 40 28.19 -15.15 29.40
N ILE A 41 28.24 -14.09 28.57
CA ILE A 41 28.48 -12.71 29.03
C ILE A 41 27.36 -12.22 29.97
N ILE A 42 26.10 -12.52 29.67
CA ILE A 42 24.95 -12.08 30.48
C ILE A 42 24.71 -13.00 31.69
N GLY A 43 25.13 -14.27 31.62
CA GLY A 43 24.80 -15.32 32.59
C GLY A 43 25.66 -15.36 33.87
N ASN A 44 26.36 -14.30 34.24
CA ASN A 44 27.27 -14.24 35.40
C ASN A 44 28.44 -15.25 35.40
N GLU A 45 28.75 -15.89 34.26
CA GLU A 45 30.03 -16.58 34.06
C GLU A 45 31.11 -15.49 33.88
N GLY A 46 31.67 -15.00 35.00
CA GLY A 46 32.63 -13.91 35.02
C GLY A 46 33.83 -14.18 34.12
N MET A 47 33.85 -13.60 32.92
CA MET A 47 35.04 -13.56 32.09
C MET A 47 35.96 -12.45 32.60
N GLU A 48 37.10 -12.83 33.19
CA GLU A 48 38.15 -11.86 33.51
C GLU A 48 38.88 -11.45 32.23
N LEU A 49 38.44 -10.35 31.61
CA LEU A 49 39.14 -9.74 30.48
C LEU A 49 40.21 -8.77 30.99
N ARG A 50 41.44 -9.28 31.19
CA ARG A 50 42.61 -8.47 31.53
C ARG A 50 43.18 -7.78 30.29
N ILE A 51 42.62 -6.61 29.94
CA ILE A 51 43.11 -5.81 28.83
C ILE A 51 44.09 -4.75 29.37
N ARG A 52 45.39 -4.88 29.05
CA ARG A 52 46.39 -3.86 29.34
C ARG A 52 46.37 -2.79 28.26
N ILE A 53 45.65 -1.70 28.49
CA ILE A 53 45.54 -0.59 27.54
C ILE A 53 46.59 0.47 27.92
N LYS A 54 47.38 0.92 26.95
CA LYS A 54 48.28 2.07 27.14
C LYS A 54 47.45 3.36 27.14
N PRO A 55 47.83 4.42 27.89
CA PRO A 55 47.03 5.64 27.99
C PRO A 55 46.65 6.24 26.62
N LEU A 56 47.58 6.20 25.66
CA LEU A 56 47.36 6.72 24.32
C LEU A 56 46.28 5.93 23.54
N THR A 57 46.26 4.59 23.68
CA THR A 57 45.23 3.76 23.02
C THR A 57 43.87 3.90 23.69
N ALA A 58 43.81 4.17 24.99
CA ALA A 58 42.56 4.44 25.69
C ALA A 58 41.85 5.69 25.15
N ILE A 59 42.60 6.76 24.89
CA ILE A 59 42.07 7.99 24.29
C ILE A 59 41.48 7.69 22.91
N ALA A 60 42.22 6.99 22.05
CA ALA A 60 41.76 6.63 20.70
C ALA A 60 40.46 5.78 20.73
N ILE A 61 40.42 4.76 21.59
CA ILE A 61 39.23 3.91 21.75
C ILE A 61 38.05 4.71 22.28
N SER A 62 38.26 5.58 23.28
CA SER A 62 37.21 6.42 23.83
C SER A 62 36.61 7.36 22.77
N LEU A 63 37.46 7.91 21.89
CA LEU A 63 37.04 8.78 20.80
C LEU A 63 36.14 8.02 19.82
N ILE A 64 36.53 6.79 19.44
CA ILE A 64 35.72 5.93 18.57
C ILE A 64 34.37 5.59 19.24
N VAL A 65 34.38 5.19 20.51
CA VAL A 65 33.15 4.82 21.23
C VAL A 65 32.19 6.00 21.35
N VAL A 66 32.69 7.19 21.70
CA VAL A 66 31.88 8.42 21.74
C VAL A 66 31.32 8.73 20.36
N THR A 67 32.12 8.62 19.29
CA THR A 67 31.66 8.94 17.93
C THR A 67 30.53 8.01 17.47
N VAL A 68 30.65 6.71 17.78
CA VAL A 68 29.61 5.70 17.46
C VAL A 68 28.36 5.91 18.32
N ALA A 69 28.51 6.16 19.62
CA ALA A 69 27.39 6.33 20.54
C ALA A 69 26.56 7.60 20.28
N PHE A 70 27.21 8.68 19.85
CA PHE A 70 26.53 9.96 19.56
C PHE A 70 26.07 10.10 18.10
N GLY A 71 26.27 9.09 17.25
CA GLY A 71 25.71 9.08 15.89
C GLY A 71 26.24 10.18 14.94
N ILE A 72 27.37 10.82 15.29
CA ILE A 72 27.99 11.86 14.47
C ILE A 72 28.78 11.17 13.35
N GLY A 73 28.07 10.72 12.31
CA GLY A 73 28.57 9.87 11.23
C GLY A 73 29.60 10.50 10.27
N LYS A 74 30.24 11.62 10.60
CA LYS A 74 31.29 12.23 9.75
C LYS A 74 32.41 12.84 10.59
N PHE A 75 33.42 12.04 10.90
CA PHE A 75 34.68 12.53 11.44
C PHE A 75 35.54 13.03 10.27
N VAL A 76 35.55 14.34 10.03
CA VAL A 76 36.55 14.96 9.15
C VAL A 76 37.73 15.30 10.05
N LEU A 77 38.78 14.47 10.03
CA LEU A 77 40.02 14.80 10.72
C LEU A 77 40.56 16.11 10.10
N PRO A 78 40.84 17.17 10.90
CA PRO A 78 41.37 18.43 10.37
C PRO A 78 42.84 18.32 9.94
N PHE A 79 43.44 17.13 10.04
CA PHE A 79 44.82 16.85 9.65
C PHE A 79 44.87 15.71 8.63
N LYS A 80 45.68 15.93 7.60
CA LYS A 80 45.89 14.98 6.50
C LYS A 80 46.96 13.97 6.94
N ILE A 81 46.55 12.72 7.17
CA ILE A 81 47.48 11.64 7.52
C ILE A 81 48.17 11.18 6.23
N PRO A 82 49.50 11.31 6.08
CA PRO A 82 50.19 11.15 4.79
C PRO A 82 50.20 9.71 4.24
N PHE A 83 49.81 8.73 5.05
CA PHE A 83 49.69 7.31 4.67
C PHE A 83 48.23 6.82 4.64
N PHE A 84 47.25 7.72 4.79
CA PHE A 84 45.83 7.37 4.74
C PHE A 84 45.14 8.24 3.68
N GLU A 85 45.13 7.76 2.43
CA GLU A 85 44.34 8.36 1.36
C GLU A 85 42.88 7.96 1.56
N TYR A 86 42.07 8.89 2.07
CA TYR A 86 40.62 8.73 2.11
C TYR A 86 40.08 8.84 0.68
N SER A 87 40.00 7.73 -0.03
CA SER A 87 39.34 7.64 -1.33
C SER A 87 37.82 7.78 -1.12
N SER A 88 37.32 9.01 -1.05
CA SER A 88 35.88 9.29 -0.92
C SER A 88 35.08 9.01 -2.20
N LYS A 89 35.60 8.19 -3.11
CA LYS A 89 34.86 7.64 -4.25
C LYS A 89 33.94 6.52 -3.74
N TYR A 90 32.99 6.88 -2.90
CA TYR A 90 31.77 6.09 -2.81
C TYR A 90 31.00 6.41 -4.09
N GLU A 91 31.14 5.56 -5.11
CA GLU A 91 30.12 5.50 -6.14
C GLU A 91 28.79 5.27 -5.41
N PRO A 92 27.75 6.10 -5.66
CA PRO A 92 26.47 5.87 -5.04
C PRO A 92 26.04 4.44 -5.40
N SER A 93 25.84 3.61 -4.38
CA SER A 93 25.25 2.28 -4.53
C SER A 93 24.02 2.43 -5.43
N PRO A 94 23.88 1.62 -6.50
CA PRO A 94 22.79 1.79 -7.44
C PRO A 94 21.48 1.75 -6.67
N THR A 95 20.79 2.88 -6.61
CA THR A 95 19.46 2.95 -6.01
C THR A 95 18.58 2.00 -6.81
N PRO A 96 17.97 0.98 -6.18
CA PRO A 96 17.12 0.05 -6.90
C PRO A 96 15.99 0.85 -7.57
N ASP A 97 15.89 0.75 -8.89
CA ASP A 97 14.83 1.39 -9.67
C ASP A 97 13.53 0.61 -9.44
N ILE A 98 12.73 1.04 -8.45
CA ILE A 98 11.43 0.43 -8.12
C ILE A 98 10.35 0.98 -9.06
N THR A 99 10.61 0.93 -10.37
CA THR A 99 9.68 1.38 -11.40
C THR A 99 9.02 0.17 -12.05
N TYR A 100 7.69 0.10 -12.02
CA TYR A 100 6.90 -0.98 -12.59
C TYR A 100 5.80 -0.46 -13.50
N GLU A 101 5.25 -1.30 -14.37
CA GLU A 101 4.11 -0.92 -15.21
C GLU A 101 2.81 -0.93 -14.40
N ALA A 102 2.06 0.16 -14.49
CA ALA A 102 0.79 0.32 -13.77
C ALA A 102 -0.23 1.10 -14.62
N GLY A 103 -1.50 0.90 -14.28
CA GLY A 103 -2.63 1.63 -14.85
C GLY A 103 -3.50 2.20 -13.73
N PHE A 104 -3.83 3.49 -13.84
CA PHE A 104 -4.65 4.19 -12.86
C PHE A 104 -5.88 4.80 -13.51
N ILE A 105 -6.99 4.76 -12.77
CA ILE A 105 -8.25 5.42 -13.16
C ILE A 105 -8.45 6.61 -12.24
N GLY A 106 -8.75 7.77 -12.82
CA GLY A 106 -9.02 8.98 -12.05
C GLY A 106 -9.49 10.14 -12.91
N THR A 107 -9.73 11.28 -12.27
CA THR A 107 -10.07 12.52 -12.96
C THR A 107 -8.79 13.30 -13.26
N MET A 108 -8.60 13.67 -14.52
CA MET A 108 -7.43 14.45 -14.94
C MET A 108 -7.56 15.90 -14.46
N ARG A 109 -6.51 16.44 -13.82
CA ARG A 109 -6.42 17.84 -13.39
C ARG A 109 -5.10 18.43 -13.84
N VAL A 110 -5.07 19.75 -13.98
CA VAL A 110 -3.87 20.52 -14.33
C VAL A 110 -3.60 21.56 -13.25
N SER A 111 -2.34 21.70 -12.85
CA SER A 111 -1.88 22.78 -11.97
C SER A 111 -0.57 23.34 -12.52
N GLY A 112 -0.63 24.55 -13.07
CA GLY A 112 0.46 25.13 -13.86
C GLY A 112 0.76 24.29 -15.11
N ALA A 113 2.01 23.86 -15.27
CA ALA A 113 2.46 23.03 -16.38
C ALA A 113 2.47 21.52 -16.08
N LYS A 114 1.88 21.10 -14.95
CA LYS A 114 1.88 19.71 -14.49
C LYS A 114 0.49 19.12 -14.55
N TYR A 115 0.42 17.87 -15.01
CA TYR A 115 -0.80 17.08 -15.04
C TYR A 115 -0.84 16.15 -13.82
N PHE A 116 -2.02 15.97 -13.26
CA PHE A 116 -2.27 15.13 -12.09
C PHE A 116 -3.48 14.26 -12.34
N LEU A 117 -3.42 13.02 -11.86
CA LEU A 117 -4.56 12.12 -11.84
C LEU A 117 -5.10 12.03 -10.42
N PHE A 118 -6.34 12.46 -10.21
CA PHE A 118 -7.01 12.33 -8.92
C PHE A 118 -7.79 11.02 -8.89
N THR A 119 -7.34 10.06 -8.08
CA THR A 119 -7.94 8.72 -8.01
C THR A 119 -9.12 8.70 -7.04
N SER A 120 -9.94 7.64 -7.09
CA SER A 120 -11.02 7.43 -6.13
C SER A 120 -10.54 7.20 -4.69
N ALA A 121 -9.27 6.84 -4.50
CA ALA A 121 -8.65 6.71 -3.19
C ALA A 121 -8.27 8.06 -2.57
N SER A 122 -8.64 9.19 -3.21
CA SER A 122 -8.21 10.54 -2.83
C SER A 122 -6.69 10.74 -2.90
N GLU A 123 -6.01 9.94 -3.72
CA GLU A 123 -4.59 10.08 -4.00
C GLU A 123 -4.40 10.91 -5.28
N SER A 124 -3.37 11.77 -5.26
CA SER A 124 -2.95 12.53 -6.42
C SER A 124 -1.67 11.93 -6.99
N ILE A 125 -1.73 11.47 -8.23
CA ILE A 125 -0.58 10.89 -8.95
C ILE A 125 -0.05 11.92 -9.93
N ASN A 126 1.25 12.21 -9.85
CA ASN A 126 1.91 13.11 -10.78
C ASN A 126 2.05 12.43 -12.14
N LEU A 127 1.66 13.11 -13.22
CA LEU A 127 1.82 12.56 -14.56
C LEU A 127 3.00 13.24 -15.26
N GLN A 128 3.97 12.43 -15.68
CA GLN A 128 5.03 12.87 -16.57
C GLN A 128 4.64 12.48 -17.99
N VAL A 129 4.35 13.49 -18.81
CA VAL A 129 3.80 13.31 -20.16
C VAL A 129 4.92 13.47 -21.18
N PRO A 130 5.24 12.44 -21.98
CA PRO A 130 6.14 12.59 -23.11
C PRO A 130 5.56 13.52 -24.17
N GLU A 131 6.40 14.21 -24.94
CA GLU A 131 5.98 15.16 -25.99
C GLU A 131 5.02 14.57 -27.05
N ARG A 132 4.98 13.24 -27.18
CA ARG A 132 4.13 12.53 -28.15
C ARG A 132 2.69 12.33 -27.70
N VAL A 133 2.37 12.60 -26.43
CA VAL A 133 1.03 12.34 -25.85
C VAL A 133 0.36 13.66 -25.49
N ASP A 134 -0.76 13.97 -26.15
CA ASP A 134 -1.57 15.15 -25.82
C ASP A 134 -2.69 14.80 -24.84
N LEU A 135 -2.56 15.28 -23.59
CA LEU A 135 -3.58 15.11 -22.54
C LEU A 135 -4.52 16.31 -22.42
N SER A 136 -4.35 17.35 -23.25
CA SER A 136 -5.09 18.62 -23.10
C SER A 136 -6.60 18.43 -23.26
N LYS A 137 -7.01 17.48 -24.11
CA LYS A 137 -8.43 17.14 -24.35
C LYS A 137 -9.07 16.33 -23.23
N LEU A 138 -8.26 15.79 -22.33
CA LEU A 138 -8.68 14.89 -21.28
C LEU A 138 -8.85 15.58 -19.92
N ILE A 139 -8.55 16.88 -19.82
CA ILE A 139 -8.64 17.66 -18.59
C ILE A 139 -10.09 17.71 -18.11
N GLY A 140 -10.32 17.36 -16.84
CA GLY A 140 -11.65 17.34 -16.22
C GLY A 140 -12.43 16.04 -16.44
N LEU A 141 -12.02 15.20 -17.40
CA LEU A 141 -12.66 13.92 -17.68
C LEU A 141 -12.11 12.82 -16.79
N ARG A 142 -12.91 11.77 -16.61
CA ARG A 142 -12.44 10.51 -16.00
C ARG A 142 -11.68 9.70 -17.04
N VAL A 143 -10.41 9.44 -16.78
CA VAL A 143 -9.53 8.74 -17.71
C VAL A 143 -8.86 7.52 -17.09
N PHE A 144 -8.50 6.58 -17.95
CA PHE A 144 -7.60 5.47 -17.64
C PHE A 144 -6.22 5.78 -18.23
N ALA A 145 -5.23 5.98 -17.37
CA ALA A 145 -3.84 6.26 -17.77
C ALA A 145 -2.95 5.07 -17.45
N THR A 146 -2.12 4.64 -18.40
CA THR A 146 -1.18 3.52 -18.25
C THR A 146 0.25 3.98 -18.51
N GLY A 147 1.22 3.36 -17.85
CA GLY A 147 2.62 3.72 -18.02
C GLY A 147 3.54 3.12 -16.97
N ARG A 148 4.76 3.68 -16.86
CA ARG A 148 5.75 3.28 -15.86
C ARG A 148 5.57 4.11 -14.60
N PHE A 149 5.20 3.47 -13.51
CA PHE A 149 4.96 4.11 -12.21
C PHE A 149 6.17 3.96 -11.31
N ASN A 150 6.60 5.10 -10.75
CA ASN A 150 7.62 5.15 -9.71
C ASN A 150 6.94 5.36 -8.37
N SER A 151 7.02 4.35 -7.49
CA SER A 151 6.37 4.36 -6.17
C SER A 151 7.02 5.33 -5.18
N ILE A 152 8.29 5.69 -5.38
CA ILE A 152 9.04 6.60 -4.50
C ILE A 152 8.60 8.04 -4.75
N THR A 153 8.47 8.44 -6.01
CA THR A 153 8.10 9.81 -6.39
C THR A 153 6.60 9.98 -6.66
N ASN A 154 5.82 8.90 -6.53
CA ASN A 154 4.40 8.84 -6.89
C ASN A 154 4.12 9.49 -8.26
N THR A 155 4.93 9.09 -9.25
CA THR A 155 4.91 9.65 -10.60
C THR A 155 4.68 8.56 -11.62
N LEU A 156 3.71 8.76 -12.51
CA LEU A 156 3.43 7.91 -13.65
C LEU A 156 4.00 8.55 -14.92
N LEU A 157 4.98 7.90 -15.53
CA LEU A 157 5.41 8.23 -16.88
C LEU A 157 4.40 7.65 -17.86
N VAL A 158 3.58 8.53 -18.44
CA VAL A 158 2.39 8.16 -19.21
C VAL A 158 2.80 7.58 -20.57
N ALA A 159 2.37 6.36 -20.85
CA ALA A 159 2.49 5.73 -22.16
C ALA A 159 1.21 5.90 -22.99
N ASN A 160 0.05 5.78 -22.35
CA ASN A 160 -1.25 5.94 -22.98
C ASN A 160 -2.28 6.50 -21.98
N ALA A 161 -3.25 7.26 -22.47
CA ALA A 161 -4.40 7.69 -21.69
C ALA A 161 -5.66 7.63 -22.55
N LYS A 162 -6.74 7.08 -21.99
CA LYS A 162 -8.02 6.92 -22.66
C LYS A 162 -9.15 7.49 -21.82
N ASP A 163 -10.06 8.20 -22.47
CA ASP A 163 -11.29 8.68 -21.87
C ASP A 163 -12.23 7.52 -21.51
N LEU A 164 -12.82 7.59 -20.32
CA LEU A 164 -13.83 6.65 -19.83
C LEU A 164 -15.22 7.30 -19.69
N GLU A 165 -15.36 8.60 -19.95
CA GLU A 165 -16.68 9.25 -20.00
C GLU A 165 -17.43 8.85 -21.29
N ILE A 166 -18.28 7.84 -21.17
CA ILE A 166 -19.28 7.53 -22.19
C ILE A 166 -20.48 8.43 -21.93
N LEU A 167 -20.48 9.65 -22.47
CA LEU A 167 -21.73 10.39 -22.63
C LEU A 167 -22.58 9.68 -23.68
N ALA A 168 -23.86 9.47 -23.41
CA ALA A 168 -24.78 8.97 -24.43
C ALA A 168 -24.82 9.99 -25.58
N ALA A 169 -24.37 9.58 -26.77
CA ALA A 169 -24.21 10.46 -27.94
C ALA A 169 -25.54 11.04 -28.47
N SER A 170 -26.69 10.56 -27.98
CA SER A 170 -28.00 11.14 -28.26
C SER A 170 -28.93 10.87 -27.08
N PRO A 171 -29.68 11.87 -26.59
CA PRO A 171 -30.83 11.57 -25.74
C PRO A 171 -31.79 10.69 -26.54
N SER A 172 -32.19 9.55 -25.98
CA SER A 172 -33.31 8.80 -26.53
C SER A 172 -34.55 9.68 -26.37
N PRO A 173 -35.32 9.96 -27.44
CA PRO A 173 -36.55 10.72 -27.32
C PRO A 173 -37.46 10.02 -26.32
N ILE A 174 -37.92 10.75 -25.30
CA ILE A 174 -38.92 10.25 -24.38
C ILE A 174 -40.19 10.07 -25.21
N PRO A 175 -40.82 8.88 -25.22
CA PRO A 175 -42.08 8.68 -25.92
C PRO A 175 -43.12 9.60 -25.31
N THR A 176 -43.37 10.72 -25.97
CA THR A 176 -44.43 11.65 -25.59
C THR A 176 -45.72 11.03 -26.09
N THR A 177 -46.46 10.35 -25.23
CA THR A 177 -47.83 9.95 -25.57
C THR A 177 -48.66 11.21 -25.63
N THR A 178 -49.03 11.64 -26.85
CA THR A 178 -50.02 12.69 -27.04
C THR A 178 -51.29 12.29 -26.28
N PRO A 179 -51.79 13.11 -25.33
CA PRO A 179 -53.02 12.79 -24.64
C PRO A 179 -54.14 12.64 -25.68
N GLY A 180 -54.76 11.47 -25.72
CA GLY A 180 -55.89 11.19 -26.60
C GLY A 180 -57.05 12.15 -26.30
N PRO A 181 -57.90 12.48 -27.30
CA PRO A 181 -59.04 13.35 -27.08
C PRO A 181 -59.93 12.72 -26.01
N THR A 182 -60.02 13.40 -24.86
CA THR A 182 -60.99 13.05 -23.82
C THR A 182 -62.36 13.20 -24.45
N SER A 183 -63.10 12.10 -24.60
CA SER A 183 -64.49 12.15 -25.03
C SER A 183 -65.24 13.03 -24.03
N SER A 184 -65.68 14.20 -24.49
CA SER A 184 -66.55 15.09 -23.75
C SER A 184 -67.84 14.35 -23.42
N ALA A 185 -67.94 13.80 -22.22
CA ALA A 185 -69.19 13.25 -21.71
C ALA A 185 -70.18 14.39 -21.59
N THR A 186 -71.22 14.35 -22.43
CA THR A 186 -72.41 15.18 -22.29
C THR A 186 -72.98 14.97 -20.88
N PRO A 187 -73.19 16.02 -20.08
CA PRO A 187 -73.80 15.87 -18.76
C PRO A 187 -75.25 15.41 -18.93
N GLU A 188 -75.53 14.17 -18.54
CA GLU A 188 -76.89 13.69 -18.34
C GLU A 188 -77.42 14.29 -17.03
N ILE A 189 -78.41 15.16 -17.17
CA ILE A 189 -79.07 15.83 -16.06
C ILE A 189 -80.05 14.82 -15.46
N THR A 190 -79.63 14.09 -14.43
CA THR A 190 -80.54 13.25 -13.64
C THR A 190 -81.02 14.03 -12.42
N PRO A 191 -82.34 14.22 -12.24
CA PRO A 191 -82.89 14.93 -11.07
C PRO A 191 -82.88 14.05 -9.79
N THR A 192 -82.45 14.67 -8.68
CA THR A 192 -82.99 14.69 -7.29
C THR A 192 -83.74 13.43 -6.78
N PRO A 193 -83.39 12.85 -5.60
CA PRO A 193 -83.89 13.42 -4.33
C PRO A 193 -82.95 13.42 -3.11
N GLU A 194 -82.97 14.58 -2.46
CA GLU A 194 -83.12 14.89 -1.03
C GLU A 194 -83.13 13.74 0.02
N SER A 195 -82.47 14.04 1.14
CA SER A 195 -82.64 13.50 2.50
C SER A 195 -81.63 12.44 2.97
N THR A 196 -80.70 12.84 3.85
CA THR A 196 -80.87 12.67 5.32
C THR A 196 -79.57 13.02 6.03
N SER A 197 -79.64 14.09 6.81
CA SER A 197 -78.67 14.47 7.83
C SER A 197 -78.64 13.41 8.93
N SER A 198 -77.46 12.89 9.27
CA SER A 198 -77.21 12.35 10.60
C SER A 198 -75.82 12.77 11.05
N ALA A 199 -75.80 13.80 11.88
CA ALA A 199 -74.65 14.20 12.66
C ALA A 199 -74.36 13.16 13.76
N SER A 200 -73.09 12.87 14.01
CA SER A 200 -72.63 12.74 15.40
C SER A 200 -71.09 12.83 15.50
N PRO A 201 -70.55 13.53 16.52
CA PRO A 201 -69.14 13.87 16.64
C PRO A 201 -68.38 12.91 17.58
N SER A 202 -67.04 12.95 17.53
CA SER A 202 -66.24 12.92 18.77
C SER A 202 -64.78 13.32 18.51
N PRO A 203 -64.23 14.27 19.28
CA PRO A 203 -62.80 14.51 19.41
C PRO A 203 -62.30 14.02 20.78
N THR A 204 -61.12 13.40 20.85
CA THR A 204 -60.36 13.28 22.10
C THR A 204 -58.91 12.81 21.81
N PRO A 205 -57.98 12.98 22.76
CA PRO A 205 -57.28 14.21 23.15
C PRO A 205 -55.83 14.27 22.65
#